data_AF-A0A7J0BP70-F1
#
_entry.id   AF-A0A7J0BP70-F1
#
_cell.length_a   1.000
_cell.length_b   1.000
_cell.length_c   1.000
_cell.angle_alpha   90.00
_cell.angle_beta   90.00
_cell.angle_gamma   90.00
#
_symmetry.space_group_name_H-M   'P 1'
#
loop_
_entity.id
_entity.type
_entity.pdbx_description
1 polymer ?
#
loop_
_entity_poly.entity_id
_entity_poly.type
_entity_poly.pdbx_seq_one_letter_code
_entity_poly.pdbx_strand_id
1 'polypeptide(L)'
;MHGTLIPRTLLRGLFRTGLLLLLSALALSLLAGCGKRGWPQPKNKDGAFKWQRAMAQPEGDCLRIDAALEGNLRNVDYIALELQTAGTADDCPTCPFAPNERAEFAPEQLGISATNGAFRLLHCPARESSAYRWRLIGVNVRTGLEHAVSSVRAVDMAE
;
A
#
# COMPACT_ATOMS: atom_id res chain seq x y z
N MET A 1 33.54 -81.01 13.59
CA MET A 1 34.44 -79.90 13.22
C MET A 1 34.21 -79.56 11.76
N HIS A 2 33.54 -78.44 11.45
CA HIS A 2 33.54 -77.84 10.11
C HIS A 2 33.31 -76.33 10.30
N GLY A 3 34.38 -75.55 10.30
CA GLY A 3 34.35 -74.09 10.37
C GLY A 3 34.42 -73.51 8.96
N THR A 4 33.33 -72.89 8.50
CA THR A 4 33.26 -72.15 7.24
C THR A 4 33.81 -70.74 7.46
N LEU A 5 35.05 -70.52 7.02
CA LEU A 5 35.69 -69.20 6.96
C LEU A 5 35.12 -68.39 5.79
N ILE A 6 34.34 -67.36 6.12
CA ILE A 6 33.85 -66.37 5.15
C ILE A 6 35.04 -65.50 4.69
N PRO A 7 35.28 -65.32 3.37
CA PRO A 7 36.42 -64.55 2.88
C PRO A 7 36.27 -63.06 3.20
N ARG A 8 37.27 -62.48 3.88
CA ARG A 8 37.36 -61.04 4.26
C ARG A 8 37.26 -60.05 3.07
N THR A 9 37.41 -60.52 1.84
CA THR A 9 37.34 -59.71 0.61
C THR A 9 35.92 -59.29 0.22
N LEU A 10 34.89 -60.09 0.55
CA LEU A 10 33.49 -59.76 0.28
C LEU A 10 32.95 -58.63 1.18
N LEU A 11 33.42 -58.58 2.43
CA LEU A 11 33.00 -57.57 3.42
C LEU A 11 33.45 -56.15 3.03
N ARG A 12 34.63 -56.01 2.40
CA ARG A 12 35.18 -54.71 1.96
C ARG A 12 34.44 -54.11 0.75
N GLY A 13 33.88 -54.95 -0.12
CA GLY A 13 33.09 -54.51 -1.28
C GLY A 13 31.74 -53.93 -0.89
N LEU A 14 31.04 -54.60 0.03
CA LEU A 14 29.73 -54.18 0.58
C LEU A 14 29.82 -52.89 1.40
N PHE A 15 30.91 -52.68 2.15
CA PHE A 15 31.14 -51.44 2.89
C PHE A 15 31.44 -50.25 1.95
N ARG A 16 32.14 -50.47 0.84
CA ARG A 16 32.45 -49.41 -0.14
C ARG A 16 31.21 -48.97 -0.92
N THR A 17 30.35 -49.92 -1.34
CA THR A 17 29.11 -49.59 -2.04
C THR A 17 28.08 -48.93 -1.12
N GLY A 18 27.97 -49.38 0.13
CA GLY A 18 27.12 -48.74 1.14
C GLY A 18 27.54 -47.30 1.45
N LEU A 19 28.85 -47.03 1.56
CA LEU A 19 29.37 -45.69 1.80
C LEU A 19 29.14 -44.74 0.62
N LEU A 20 29.28 -45.23 -0.62
CA LEU A 20 29.01 -44.46 -1.83
C LEU A 20 27.53 -44.08 -1.98
N LEU A 21 26.61 -44.98 -1.63
CA LEU A 21 25.16 -44.71 -1.64
C LEU A 21 24.77 -43.68 -0.56
N LEU A 22 25.38 -43.75 0.62
CA LEU A 22 25.15 -42.80 1.70
C LEU A 22 25.66 -41.39 1.35
N LEU A 23 26.84 -41.31 0.73
CA LEU A 23 27.41 -40.05 0.27
C LEU A 23 26.60 -39.43 -0.88
N SER A 24 26.07 -40.24 -1.80
CA SER A 24 25.22 -39.71 -2.88
C SER A 24 23.88 -39.20 -2.36
N ALA A 25 23.26 -39.92 -1.41
CA ALA A 25 22.01 -39.49 -0.77
C ALA A 25 22.18 -38.20 0.04
N LEU A 26 23.33 -38.02 0.71
CA LEU A 26 23.67 -36.80 1.44
C LEU A 26 23.99 -35.61 0.50
N ALA A 27 24.58 -35.87 -0.67
CA ALA A 27 24.81 -34.84 -1.67
C ALA A 27 23.51 -34.34 -2.32
N LEU A 28 22.53 -35.24 -2.54
CA LEU A 28 21.21 -34.91 -3.11
C LEU A 28 20.35 -34.06 -2.17
N SER A 29 20.49 -34.21 -0.84
CA SER A 29 19.70 -33.43 0.13
C SER A 29 20.18 -31.97 0.29
N LEU A 30 21.42 -31.66 -0.08
CA LEU A 30 21.95 -30.29 -0.08
C LEU A 30 21.40 -29.41 -1.22
N LEU A 31 20.81 -30.02 -2.26
CA LEU A 31 20.23 -29.31 -3.42
C LEU A 31 18.73 -29.01 -3.27
N ALA A 32 18.06 -29.53 -2.23
CA ALA A 32 16.62 -29.36 -2.02
C ALA A 32 16.22 -28.06 -1.28
N GLY A 33 17.16 -27.14 -1.07
CA GLY A 33 16.97 -25.91 -0.29
C GLY A 33 16.66 -24.67 -1.13
N CYS A 34 15.79 -24.74 -2.14
CA CYS A 34 15.35 -23.56 -2.88
C CYS A 34 14.27 -22.79 -2.08
N GLY A 35 14.69 -22.19 -0.96
CA GLY A 35 13.84 -21.30 -0.18
C GLY A 35 13.49 -20.08 -1.00
N LYS A 36 12.23 -19.96 -1.42
CA LYS A 36 11.70 -18.75 -2.06
C LYS A 36 11.83 -17.59 -1.08
N ARG A 37 12.91 -16.81 -1.17
CA ARG A 37 13.09 -15.53 -0.45
C ARG A 37 12.21 -14.48 -1.12
N GLY A 38 10.91 -14.68 -1.06
CA GLY A 38 9.95 -13.61 -1.29
C GLY A 38 9.88 -12.77 -0.03
N TRP A 39 10.02 -11.45 -0.17
CA TRP A 39 9.69 -10.54 0.91
C TRP A 39 8.28 -10.89 1.44
N PRO A 40 8.09 -10.99 2.77
CA PRO A 40 6.76 -11.21 3.33
C PRO A 40 5.88 -10.03 2.90
N GLN A 41 4.87 -10.29 2.06
CA GLN A 41 3.85 -9.27 1.84
C GLN A 41 3.12 -9.04 3.16
N PRO A 42 2.85 -7.78 3.55
CA PRO A 42 2.09 -7.49 4.75
C PRO A 42 0.74 -8.18 4.65
N LYS A 43 0.48 -9.11 5.59
CA LYS A 43 -0.72 -9.94 5.63
C LYS A 43 -2.00 -9.17 5.98
N ASN A 44 -1.89 -7.92 6.45
CA ASN A 44 -3.03 -7.13 6.96
C ASN A 44 -3.59 -6.14 5.92
N LYS A 45 -4.08 -6.64 4.79
CA LYS A 45 -4.90 -5.79 3.88
C LYS A 45 -6.33 -5.58 4.38
N ASP A 46 -6.78 -6.41 5.32
CA ASP A 46 -8.16 -6.40 5.84
C ASP A 46 -8.54 -5.10 6.56
N GLY A 47 -7.54 -4.30 6.95
CA GLY A 47 -7.74 -2.98 7.57
C GLY A 47 -7.62 -1.79 6.61
N ALA A 48 -7.28 -2.01 5.35
CA ALA A 48 -7.04 -0.94 4.39
C ALA A 48 -8.33 -0.42 3.75
N PHE A 49 -8.28 0.83 3.35
CA PHE A 49 -9.27 1.47 2.48
C PHE A 49 -8.52 2.29 1.42
N LYS A 50 -9.21 2.66 0.35
CA LYS A 50 -8.63 3.43 -0.75
C LYS A 50 -9.67 4.32 -1.41
N TRP A 51 -9.21 5.32 -2.14
CA TRP A 51 -10.06 6.17 -2.96
C TRP A 51 -10.61 5.40 -4.17
N GLN A 52 -11.94 5.34 -4.27
CA GLN A 52 -12.62 4.91 -5.48
C GLN A 52 -12.77 6.09 -6.45
N ARG A 53 -13.09 7.27 -5.91
CA ARG A 53 -13.16 8.53 -6.67
C ARG A 53 -12.85 9.73 -5.78
N ALA A 54 -12.29 10.77 -6.39
CA ALA A 54 -12.11 12.09 -5.79
C ALA A 54 -12.20 13.11 -6.94
N MET A 55 -13.19 13.99 -6.90
CA MET A 55 -13.39 15.06 -7.89
C MET A 55 -13.65 16.37 -7.16
N ALA A 56 -13.19 17.48 -7.74
CA ALA A 56 -13.48 18.83 -7.27
C ALA A 56 -14.01 19.66 -8.43
N GLN A 57 -14.93 20.56 -8.13
CA GLN A 57 -15.51 21.52 -9.06
C GLN A 57 -15.58 22.88 -8.36
N PRO A 58 -15.35 24.00 -9.08
CA PRO A 58 -15.59 25.31 -8.53
C PRO A 58 -17.08 25.51 -8.27
N GLU A 59 -17.41 26.15 -7.15
CA GLU A 59 -18.76 26.52 -6.75
C GLU A 59 -18.69 27.86 -5.99
N GLY A 60 -18.80 28.96 -6.75
CA GLY A 60 -18.44 30.31 -6.26
C GLY A 60 -16.96 30.37 -5.91
N ASP A 61 -16.64 31.01 -4.78
CA ASP A 61 -15.28 31.11 -4.24
C ASP A 61 -14.81 29.81 -3.53
N CYS A 62 -15.61 28.74 -3.60
CA CYS A 62 -15.39 27.50 -2.88
C CYS A 62 -15.21 26.31 -3.84
N LEU A 63 -14.66 25.23 -3.30
CA LEU A 63 -14.50 23.95 -3.98
C LEU A 63 -15.57 22.97 -3.49
N ARG A 64 -16.43 22.51 -4.40
CA ARG A 64 -17.27 21.33 -4.15
C ARG A 64 -16.48 20.08 -4.47
N ILE A 65 -16.31 19.23 -3.47
CA ILE A 65 -15.60 17.96 -3.54
C ILE A 65 -16.62 16.83 -3.49
N ASP A 66 -16.58 15.95 -4.49
CA ASP A 66 -17.35 14.71 -4.57
C ASP A 66 -16.38 13.53 -4.54
N ALA A 67 -16.41 12.74 -3.47
CA ALA A 67 -15.45 11.66 -3.26
C ALA A 67 -16.11 10.39 -2.71
N ALA A 68 -15.44 9.25 -2.90
CA ALA A 68 -15.85 7.98 -2.31
C ALA A 68 -14.63 7.12 -1.95
N LEU A 69 -14.69 6.53 -0.76
CA LEU A 69 -13.77 5.50 -0.27
C LEU A 69 -14.41 4.11 -0.37
N GLU A 70 -13.57 3.10 -0.56
CA GLU A 70 -13.94 1.69 -0.45
C GLU A 70 -12.96 0.91 0.42
N GLY A 71 -13.40 -0.21 0.98
CA GLY A 71 -12.61 -1.06 1.90
C GLY A 71 -13.09 -0.98 3.34
N ASN A 72 -12.17 -1.01 4.31
CA ASN A 72 -12.52 -1.02 5.73
C ASN A 72 -12.73 0.41 6.26
N LEU A 73 -13.91 0.97 6.00
CA LEU A 73 -14.25 2.35 6.36
C LEU A 73 -14.28 2.63 7.87
N ARG A 74 -14.40 1.58 8.70
CA ARG A 74 -14.31 1.71 10.17
C ARG A 74 -12.93 2.15 10.67
N ASN A 75 -11.92 2.06 9.82
CA ASN A 75 -10.56 2.47 10.16
C ASN A 75 -10.21 3.88 9.65
N VAL A 76 -11.14 4.60 9.04
CA VAL A 76 -10.92 6.01 8.67
C VAL A 76 -10.93 6.82 9.96
N ASP A 77 -9.80 7.48 10.25
CA ASP A 77 -9.64 8.37 11.40
C ASP A 77 -10.14 9.78 11.05
N TYR A 78 -9.59 10.35 9.97
CA TYR A 78 -10.06 11.60 9.38
C TYR A 78 -9.69 11.68 7.90
N ILE A 79 -10.31 12.62 7.20
CA ILE A 79 -9.96 13.00 5.83
C ILE A 79 -9.26 14.35 5.87
N ALA A 80 -8.06 14.45 5.29
CA ALA A 80 -7.40 15.72 5.04
C ALA A 80 -7.57 16.13 3.58
N LEU A 81 -8.01 17.37 3.37
CA LEU A 81 -7.91 18.10 2.11
C LEU A 81 -6.63 18.91 2.14
N GLU A 82 -5.77 18.71 1.15
CA GLU A 82 -4.57 19.52 0.97
C GLU A 82 -4.69 20.32 -0.33
N LEU A 83 -4.44 21.63 -0.24
CA LEU A 83 -4.51 22.57 -1.35
C LEU A 83 -3.15 23.25 -1.54
N GLN A 84 -2.83 23.50 -2.80
CA GLN A 84 -1.73 24.36 -3.23
C GLN A 84 -2.31 25.38 -4.22
N THR A 85 -2.19 26.66 -3.91
CA THR A 85 -2.54 27.76 -4.81
C THR A 85 -1.79 27.62 -6.15
N ALA A 86 -2.49 27.88 -7.24
CA ALA A 86 -2.02 27.78 -8.62
C ALA A 86 -2.66 28.90 -9.49
N GLY A 87 -2.25 28.98 -10.74
CA GLY A 87 -2.73 29.95 -11.72
C GLY A 87 -1.89 31.23 -11.82
N THR A 88 -0.66 31.23 -11.30
CA THR A 88 0.31 32.32 -11.49
C THR A 88 1.28 32.02 -12.64
N ALA A 89 1.91 33.06 -13.21
CA ALA A 89 2.89 32.88 -14.30
C ALA A 89 4.13 32.06 -13.89
N ASP A 90 4.39 31.94 -12.59
CA ASP A 90 5.50 31.18 -12.00
C ASP A 90 5.12 29.72 -11.67
N ASP A 91 3.90 29.29 -12.02
CA ASP A 91 3.44 27.93 -11.80
C ASP A 91 4.25 26.91 -12.60
N CYS A 92 5.01 26.10 -11.86
CA CYS A 92 5.80 25.00 -12.40
C CYS A 92 4.99 23.69 -12.39
N PRO A 93 4.52 23.19 -13.55
CA PRO A 93 3.65 22.01 -13.61
C PRO A 93 4.35 20.71 -13.21
N THR A 94 5.68 20.66 -13.30
CA THR A 94 6.51 19.49 -12.92
C THR A 94 6.96 19.54 -11.47
N CYS A 95 6.70 20.64 -10.75
CA CYS A 95 7.16 20.78 -9.40
C CYS A 95 6.37 19.87 -8.45
N PRO A 96 7.05 19.27 -7.45
CA PRO A 96 6.39 18.46 -6.43
C PRO A 96 5.21 19.21 -5.83
N PHE A 97 4.15 18.46 -5.52
CA PHE A 97 3.00 19.03 -4.82
C PHE A 97 3.42 19.46 -3.41
N ALA A 98 3.29 20.75 -3.13
CA ALA A 98 3.66 21.37 -1.87
C ALA A 98 2.44 22.14 -1.35
N PRO A 99 1.59 21.50 -0.53
CA PRO A 99 0.37 22.13 -0.06
C PRO A 99 0.69 23.31 0.85
N ASN A 100 -0.01 24.42 0.65
CA ASN A 100 0.08 25.62 1.48
C ASN A 100 -1.18 25.83 2.34
N GLU A 101 -2.17 24.95 2.19
CA GLU A 101 -3.34 24.87 3.04
C GLU A 101 -3.73 23.39 3.27
N ARG A 102 -4.20 23.09 4.48
CA ARG A 102 -4.69 21.78 4.87
C ARG A 102 -5.90 21.93 5.79
N ALA A 103 -6.97 21.20 5.48
CA ALA A 103 -8.17 21.13 6.29
C ALA A 103 -8.48 19.66 6.63
N GLU A 104 -8.91 19.40 7.86
CA GLU A 104 -9.19 18.05 8.36
C GLU A 104 -10.65 17.91 8.74
N PHE A 105 -11.23 16.76 8.38
CA PHE A 105 -12.65 16.48 8.55
C PHE A 105 -12.82 15.11 9.19
N ALA A 106 -13.57 15.07 10.28
CA ALA A 106 -13.97 13.82 10.92
C ALA A 106 -14.96 13.05 10.02
N PRO A 107 -14.95 11.70 10.04
CA PRO A 107 -15.86 10.88 9.25
C PRO A 107 -17.33 11.26 9.43
N GLU A 108 -17.73 11.60 10.66
CA GLU A 108 -19.10 11.96 11.02
C GLU A 108 -19.55 13.26 10.35
N GLN A 109 -18.65 14.24 10.21
CA GLN A 109 -18.92 15.52 9.53
C GLN A 109 -19.20 15.30 8.04
N LEU A 110 -18.57 14.27 7.45
CA LEU A 110 -18.72 13.90 6.04
C LEU A 110 -19.84 12.87 5.80
N GLY A 111 -20.49 12.37 6.84
CA GLY A 111 -21.48 11.29 6.73
C GLY A 111 -20.88 9.94 6.30
N ILE A 112 -19.58 9.75 6.53
CA ILE A 112 -18.89 8.48 6.30
C ILE A 112 -19.27 7.50 7.42
N SER A 113 -19.56 6.27 7.05
CA SER A 113 -19.89 5.20 7.98
C SER A 113 -19.27 3.87 7.54
N ALA A 114 -19.49 2.81 8.31
CA ALA A 114 -19.00 1.48 7.97
C ALA A 114 -19.52 0.95 6.62
N THR A 115 -20.65 1.47 6.12
CA THR A 115 -21.30 1.03 4.87
C THR A 115 -21.42 2.13 3.82
N ASN A 116 -21.14 3.39 4.17
CA ASN A 116 -21.15 4.52 3.24
C ASN A 116 -19.79 5.22 3.24
N GLY A 117 -19.05 5.13 2.15
CA GLY A 117 -17.80 5.85 1.96
C GLY A 117 -17.91 7.08 1.06
N ALA A 118 -19.11 7.36 0.52
CA ALA A 118 -19.36 8.47 -0.39
C ALA A 118 -19.76 9.72 0.39
N PHE A 119 -19.19 10.86 0.01
CA PHE A 119 -19.48 12.15 0.63
C PHE A 119 -19.34 13.30 -0.36
N ARG A 120 -19.98 14.42 0.00
CA ARG A 120 -19.85 15.72 -0.65
C ARG A 120 -19.46 16.75 0.39
N LEU A 121 -18.45 17.55 0.08
CA LEU A 121 -17.95 18.62 0.94
C LEU A 121 -17.86 19.91 0.13
N LEU A 122 -18.28 21.03 0.71
CA LEU A 122 -18.00 22.37 0.19
C LEU A 122 -16.91 22.99 1.08
N HIS A 123 -15.75 23.29 0.51
CA HIS A 123 -14.62 23.90 1.23
C HIS A 123 -14.23 25.22 0.57
N CYS A 124 -14.21 26.30 1.34
CA CYS A 124 -13.80 27.61 0.84
C CYS A 124 -12.35 27.86 1.27
N PRO A 125 -11.40 27.90 0.31
CA PRO A 125 -9.99 28.12 0.62
C PRO A 125 -9.75 29.44 1.34
N ALA A 126 -8.78 29.49 2.25
CA ALA A 126 -8.42 30.71 2.97
C ALA A 126 -7.55 31.66 2.11
N ARG A 127 -6.88 31.13 1.09
CA ARG A 127 -6.05 31.88 0.15
C ARG A 127 -6.69 31.84 -1.22
N GLU A 128 -7.19 32.99 -1.69
CA GLU A 128 -7.74 33.11 -3.03
C GLU A 128 -6.67 32.86 -4.11
N SER A 129 -7.08 32.17 -5.17
CA SER A 129 -6.24 31.78 -6.29
C SER A 129 -7.13 31.51 -7.51
N SER A 130 -6.63 31.77 -8.71
CA SER A 130 -7.34 31.47 -9.96
C SER A 130 -7.41 29.97 -10.28
N ALA A 131 -6.55 29.16 -9.65
CA ALA A 131 -6.62 27.70 -9.69
C ALA A 131 -6.04 27.10 -8.40
N TYR A 132 -6.33 25.82 -8.17
CA TYR A 132 -5.71 25.03 -7.10
C TYR A 132 -5.24 23.67 -7.61
N ARG A 133 -4.06 23.24 -7.15
CA ARG A 133 -3.70 21.81 -7.12
C ARG A 133 -4.18 21.25 -5.78
N TRP A 134 -4.77 20.06 -5.79
CA TRP A 134 -5.36 19.49 -4.59
C TRP A 134 -5.26 17.97 -4.55
N ARG A 135 -5.35 17.42 -3.34
CA ARG A 135 -5.53 15.98 -3.09
C ARG A 135 -6.31 15.72 -1.80
N LEU A 136 -6.82 14.51 -1.67
CA LEU A 136 -7.38 13.99 -0.43
C LEU A 136 -6.45 12.92 0.17
N ILE A 137 -6.37 12.92 1.49
CA ILE A 137 -5.68 11.90 2.28
C ILE A 137 -6.68 11.32 3.27
N GLY A 138 -6.98 10.03 3.13
CA GLY A 138 -7.73 9.29 4.14
C GLY A 138 -6.76 8.68 5.14
N VAL A 139 -6.76 9.21 6.36
CA VAL A 139 -5.87 8.79 7.44
C VAL A 139 -6.44 7.57 8.14
N ASN A 140 -5.59 6.58 8.38
CA ASN A 140 -5.99 5.33 9.01
C ASN A 140 -5.73 5.43 10.51
N VAL A 141 -6.71 5.02 11.32
CA VAL A 141 -6.59 4.96 12.78
C VAL A 141 -5.47 4.00 13.22
N ARG A 142 -5.06 3.06 12.35
CA ARG A 142 -3.96 2.12 12.58
C ARG A 142 -2.67 2.69 11.98
N THR A 143 -1.72 3.05 12.85
CA THR A 143 -0.42 3.63 12.50
C THR A 143 0.49 2.73 11.65
N GLY A 144 0.22 1.42 11.56
CA GLY A 144 0.96 0.47 10.73
C GLY A 144 0.39 0.25 9.32
N LEU A 145 -0.69 0.93 8.96
CA LEU A 145 -1.28 0.87 7.63
C LEU A 145 -1.05 2.20 6.89
N GLU A 146 -0.79 2.10 5.59
CA GLU A 146 -0.64 3.27 4.74
C GLU A 146 -1.95 4.08 4.67
N HIS A 147 -1.81 5.41 4.58
CA HIS A 147 -2.92 6.30 4.31
C HIS A 147 -3.38 6.16 2.86
N ALA A 148 -4.67 6.33 2.62
CA ALA A 148 -5.20 6.40 1.27
C ALA A 148 -4.92 7.79 0.69
N VAL A 149 -4.02 7.92 -0.28
CA VAL A 149 -3.69 9.20 -0.93
C VAL A 149 -4.29 9.24 -2.33
N SER A 150 -5.07 10.27 -2.67
CA SER A 150 -5.59 10.45 -4.02
C SER A 150 -4.49 10.99 -4.95
N SER A 151 -4.69 10.87 -6.27
CA SER A 151 -3.86 11.62 -7.20
C SER A 151 -4.04 13.13 -6.99
N VAL A 152 -2.96 13.88 -7.23
CA VAL A 152 -3.02 15.35 -7.28
C VAL A 152 -3.76 15.75 -8.56
N ARG A 153 -4.74 16.63 -8.44
CA ARG A 153 -5.52 17.17 -9.56
C ARG A 153 -5.51 18.68 -9.52
N ALA A 154 -5.75 19.31 -10.67
CA ALA A 154 -5.97 20.74 -10.77
C ALA A 154 -7.47 21.04 -10.85
N VAL A 155 -7.86 22.21 -10.37
CA VAL A 155 -9.19 22.79 -10.55
C VAL A 155 -9.00 24.29 -10.77
N ASP A 156 -9.54 24.78 -11.89
CA ASP A 156 -9.55 26.21 -12.19
C ASP A 156 -10.79 26.83 -11.53
N MET A 157 -10.60 27.97 -10.86
CA MET A 157 -11.68 28.76 -10.31
C MET A 157 -12.25 29.61 -11.45
N ALA A 158 -13.51 29.42 -11.80
CA ALA A 158 -14.15 30.22 -12.83
C ALA A 158 -14.22 31.68 -12.38
N GLU A 159 -13.84 32.61 -13.26
CA GLU A 159 -14.08 34.05 -13.11
C GLU A 159 -15.58 34.40 -13.20
#